data_AF-A0A0N8R5P0-F1
#
_entry.id   AF-A0A0N8R5P0-F1
#
_cell.length_a   1.000
_cell.length_b   1.000
_cell.length_c   1.000
_cell.angle_alpha   90.00
_cell.angle_beta   90.00
_cell.angle_gamma   90.00
#
_symmetry.space_group_name_H-M   'P 1'
#
loop_
_entity.id
_entity.type
_entity.pdbx_description
1 polymer ?
#
loop_
_entity_poly.entity_id
_entity_poly.type
_entity_poly.pdbx_seq_one_letter_code
_entity_poly.pdbx_strand_id
1 'polypeptide(L)'
;MATRAAINILGSNGELIDIVSLGVGSVTTEHREVGHYRVLGTLGMAPPPLGWGYVINQIDVGAEVNIRYEEDVLNVFVTKEGTPADLLHSITLHVAVDDLPIPDIREPDQSDTDPAEKVIIQSQKLRAAADFAMAPLQDAFDIGEATEQEALSLNAWKKYRLLLSRISEQAGYPHSIDWPEVPI
;
A
#
# COMPACT_ATOMS: atom_id res chain seq x y z
N MET A 1 -1.70 16.09 -5.75
CA MET A 1 -0.47 16.77 -6.26
C MET A 1 -0.14 16.06 -7.56
N ALA A 2 0.55 16.66 -8.54
CA ALA A 2 0.97 15.86 -9.70
C ALA A 2 2.08 14.91 -9.25
N THR A 3 1.78 13.61 -9.19
CA THR A 3 2.74 12.60 -8.81
C THR A 3 3.64 12.22 -9.97
N ARG A 4 4.89 11.88 -9.66
CA ARG A 4 5.96 11.69 -10.62
C ARG A 4 6.24 10.21 -10.84
N ALA A 5 6.47 9.85 -12.10
CA ALA A 5 6.97 8.55 -12.49
C ALA A 5 8.20 8.67 -13.41
N ALA A 6 9.15 7.75 -13.25
CA ALA A 6 10.13 7.40 -14.26
C ALA A 6 9.70 6.09 -14.90
N ILE A 7 9.47 6.10 -16.22
CA ILE A 7 9.02 4.94 -16.99
C ILE A 7 10.17 4.52 -17.90
N ASN A 8 10.70 3.31 -17.67
CA ASN A 8 11.77 2.75 -18.48
C ASN A 8 11.20 1.82 -19.54
N ILE A 9 11.46 2.12 -20.81
CA ILE A 9 10.93 1.38 -21.95
C ILE A 9 12.09 0.78 -22.75
N LEU A 10 11.96 -0.49 -23.11
CA LEU A 10 12.90 -1.20 -23.96
C LEU A 10 12.74 -0.76 -25.41
N GLY A 11 13.86 -0.41 -26.05
CA GLY A 11 13.86 0.10 -27.40
C GLY A 11 13.41 -0.92 -28.46
N SER A 12 13.79 -2.18 -28.31
CA SER A 12 13.60 -3.21 -29.35
C SER A 12 12.14 -3.59 -29.60
N ASN A 13 11.26 -3.44 -28.61
CA ASN A 13 9.87 -3.89 -28.69
C ASN A 13 8.88 -3.01 -27.88
N GLY A 14 9.36 -1.92 -27.29
CA GLY A 14 8.55 -1.02 -26.46
C GLY A 14 8.01 -1.64 -25.17
N GLU A 15 8.51 -2.80 -24.75
CA GLU A 15 8.11 -3.39 -23.48
C GLU A 15 8.56 -2.52 -22.30
N LEU A 16 7.71 -2.48 -21.30
CA LEU A 16 8.00 -1.80 -20.06
C LEU A 16 9.07 -2.60 -19.28
N ILE A 17 10.22 -1.98 -19.04
CA ILE A 17 11.30 -2.57 -18.22
C ILE A 17 10.93 -2.42 -16.75
N ASP A 18 10.71 -1.18 -16.31
CA ASP A 18 10.29 -0.84 -14.96
C ASP A 18 9.55 0.51 -14.92
N ILE A 19 8.87 0.75 -13.80
CA ILE A 19 8.30 2.05 -13.45
C ILE A 19 8.62 2.34 -12.01
N VAL A 20 9.16 3.54 -11.78
CA VAL A 20 9.33 4.09 -10.43
C VAL A 20 8.34 5.24 -10.28
N SER A 21 7.26 5.04 -9.53
CA SER A 21 6.18 6.01 -9.35
C SER A 21 5.72 6.12 -7.89
N LEU A 22 5.26 7.29 -7.47
CA LEU A 22 4.60 7.50 -6.18
C LEU A 22 3.05 7.40 -6.26
N GLY A 23 2.47 7.14 -7.45
CA GLY A 23 1.03 7.41 -7.68
C GLY A 23 0.28 6.63 -8.76
N VAL A 24 0.87 5.72 -9.53
CA VAL A 24 0.06 4.87 -10.43
C VAL A 24 0.51 3.43 -10.39
N GLY A 25 -0.47 2.52 -10.49
CA GLY A 25 -0.28 1.07 -10.64
C GLY A 25 -0.66 0.50 -12.01
N SER A 26 -1.06 1.34 -12.98
CA SER A 26 -1.58 0.90 -14.30
C SER A 26 -1.10 1.77 -15.47
N VAL A 27 0.22 1.87 -15.66
CA VAL A 27 0.79 2.39 -16.91
C VAL A 27 0.96 1.22 -17.88
N THR A 28 0.63 1.42 -19.15
CA THR A 28 0.82 0.41 -20.20
C THR A 28 1.61 1.02 -21.35
N THR A 29 2.52 0.22 -21.92
CA THR A 29 3.30 0.61 -23.11
C THR A 29 2.89 -0.23 -24.30
N GLU A 30 2.88 0.37 -25.49
CA GLU A 30 2.65 -0.32 -26.75
C GLU A 30 3.70 0.11 -27.79
N HIS A 31 4.25 -0.84 -28.54
CA HIS A 31 5.02 -0.57 -29.75
C HIS A 31 4.15 -0.88 -30.95
N ARG A 32 3.80 0.15 -31.73
CA ARG A 32 2.88 0.00 -32.87
C ARG A 32 3.61 -0.17 -34.19
N GLU A 33 4.71 0.54 -34.35
CA GLU A 33 5.52 0.59 -35.56
C GLU A 33 6.93 1.07 -35.22
N VAL A 34 7.86 0.91 -36.16
CA VAL A 34 9.27 1.25 -35.96
C VAL A 34 9.42 2.73 -35.57
N GLY A 35 10.08 2.98 -34.45
CA GLY A 35 10.28 4.29 -33.88
C GLY A 35 9.02 4.91 -33.27
N HIS A 36 7.96 4.15 -32.98
CA HIS A 36 6.74 4.70 -32.39
C HIS A 36 6.28 3.88 -31.17
N TYR A 37 6.43 4.50 -30.01
CA TYR A 37 6.06 3.94 -28.71
C TYR A 37 4.91 4.76 -28.12
N ARG A 38 3.89 4.08 -27.61
CA ARG A 38 2.73 4.70 -26.95
C ARG A 38 2.76 4.35 -25.47
N VAL A 39 2.54 5.34 -24.62
CA VAL A 39 2.45 5.16 -23.17
C VAL A 39 1.10 5.67 -22.68
N LEU A 40 0.33 4.77 -22.09
CA LEU A 40 -1.02 5.00 -21.60
C LEU A 40 -1.03 5.09 -20.06
N GLY A 41 -2.04 5.77 -19.51
CA GLY A 41 -2.17 5.94 -18.06
C GLY A 41 -1.18 6.97 -17.48
N THR A 42 -0.74 7.91 -18.32
CA THR A 42 0.11 9.04 -17.91
C THR A 42 -0.72 10.32 -17.94
N LEU A 43 -0.56 11.18 -16.94
CA LEU A 43 -1.14 12.52 -16.95
C LEU A 43 -0.21 13.41 -17.78
N GLY A 44 -0.72 13.87 -18.91
CA GLY A 44 0.03 14.58 -19.95
C GLY A 44 0.90 15.73 -19.47
N MET A 45 2.03 15.86 -20.16
CA MET A 45 3.20 16.73 -19.90
C MET A 45 2.92 18.11 -19.28
N ALA A 46 3.77 18.52 -18.33
CA ALA A 46 3.94 19.93 -17.98
C ALA A 46 4.96 20.60 -18.93
N PRO A 47 4.77 21.86 -19.32
CA PRO A 47 5.60 22.52 -20.34
C PRO A 47 7.08 22.65 -19.90
N PRO A 48 8.06 22.45 -20.80
CA PRO A 48 9.45 22.83 -20.54
C PRO A 48 9.49 24.35 -20.34
N PRO A 49 10.00 24.88 -19.22
CA PRO A 49 11.31 24.60 -18.62
C PRO A 49 11.26 24.13 -17.15
N LEU A 50 10.08 23.71 -16.69
CA LEU A 50 9.84 23.27 -15.31
C LEU A 50 9.20 21.88 -15.32
N GLY A 51 9.97 20.88 -15.79
CA GLY A 51 9.93 19.60 -15.10
C GLY A 51 9.77 18.29 -15.87
N TRP A 52 9.69 18.20 -17.19
CA TRP A 52 9.54 16.88 -17.84
C TRP A 52 10.27 16.74 -19.18
N GLY A 53 10.90 15.58 -19.37
CA GLY A 53 11.81 15.26 -20.48
C GLY A 53 12.16 13.77 -20.48
N TYR A 54 13.07 13.36 -21.37
CA TYR A 54 13.49 11.96 -21.53
C TYR A 54 15.01 11.81 -21.42
N VAL A 55 15.46 10.61 -21.11
CA VAL A 55 16.87 10.21 -21.16
C VAL A 55 16.98 8.96 -22.02
N ILE A 56 17.82 9.00 -23.05
CA ILE A 56 18.15 7.82 -23.85
C ILE A 56 19.46 7.20 -23.37
N ASN A 57 19.61 5.90 -23.56
CA ASN A 57 20.86 5.21 -23.29
C ASN A 57 22.00 5.75 -24.19
N GLN A 58 23.26 5.68 -23.73
CA GLN A 58 24.42 6.11 -24.50
C GLN A 58 24.60 5.36 -25.83
N ILE A 59 24.13 4.11 -25.91
CA ILE A 59 24.17 3.31 -27.14
C ILE A 59 23.27 3.92 -28.23
N ASP A 60 22.24 4.66 -27.81
CA ASP A 60 21.25 5.30 -28.68
C ASP A 60 21.58 6.77 -28.99
N VAL A 61 22.78 7.24 -28.60
CA VAL A 61 23.28 8.58 -28.94
C VAL A 61 23.21 8.78 -30.46
N GLY A 62 22.38 9.75 -30.89
CA GLY A 62 22.10 10.05 -32.29
C GLY A 62 20.66 9.77 -32.72
N ALA A 63 19.84 9.17 -31.86
CA ALA A 63 18.40 9.13 -32.03
C ALA A 63 17.76 10.46 -31.58
N GLU A 64 16.89 11.01 -32.42
CA GLU A 64 16.04 12.17 -32.11
C GLU A 64 14.71 11.65 -31.58
N VAL A 65 14.23 12.22 -30.46
CA VAL A 65 12.97 11.83 -29.84
C VAL A 65 12.00 13.00 -29.87
N ASN A 66 10.82 12.79 -30.45
CA ASN A 66 9.72 13.73 -30.44
C ASN A 66 8.57 13.16 -29.60
N ILE A 67 8.13 13.90 -28.58
CA ILE A 67 7.06 13.47 -27.69
C ILE A 67 5.83 14.32 -27.94
N ARG A 68 4.67 13.67 -28.09
CA ARG A 68 3.37 14.31 -28.25
C ARG A 68 2.37 13.66 -27.31
N TYR A 69 1.56 14.46 -26.63
CA TYR A 69 0.48 13.96 -25.78
C TYR A 69 -0.87 14.27 -26.44
N GLU A 70 -1.59 13.22 -26.84
CA GLU A 70 -2.85 13.31 -27.58
C GLU A 70 -3.80 12.20 -27.09
N GLU A 71 -5.07 12.55 -26.83
CA GLU A 71 -6.11 11.60 -26.42
C GLU A 71 -5.71 10.68 -25.24
N ASP A 72 -5.14 11.25 -24.18
CA ASP A 72 -4.64 10.54 -22.99
C ASP A 72 -3.51 9.54 -23.26
N VAL A 73 -2.87 9.63 -24.43
CA VAL A 73 -1.74 8.80 -24.83
C VAL A 73 -0.51 9.66 -25.09
N LEU A 74 0.60 9.27 -24.46
CA LEU A 74 1.91 9.83 -24.73
C LEU A 74 2.55 9.06 -25.88
N ASN A 75 2.63 9.71 -27.04
CA ASN A 75 3.27 9.18 -28.23
C ASN A 75 4.73 9.64 -28.25
N VAL A 76 5.64 8.68 -28.34
CA VAL A 76 7.08 8.86 -28.39
C VAL A 76 7.55 8.39 -29.75
N PHE A 77 7.93 9.33 -30.59
CA PHE A 77 8.47 9.10 -31.92
C PHE A 77 9.99 9.17 -31.87
N VAL A 78 10.68 8.18 -32.41
CA VAL A 78 12.13 8.07 -32.46
C VAL A 78 12.57 8.01 -33.91
N THR A 79 13.45 8.93 -34.29
CA THR A 79 14.05 8.99 -35.63
C THR A 79 15.57 8.96 -35.54
N LYS A 80 16.21 8.31 -36.50
CA LYS A 80 17.67 8.32 -36.68
C LYS A 80 17.97 8.79 -38.10
N GLU A 81 18.76 9.84 -38.22
CA GLU A 81 19.09 10.47 -39.52
C GLU A 81 17.83 10.84 -40.35
N GLY A 82 16.74 11.24 -39.68
CA GLY A 82 15.47 11.60 -40.32
C GLY A 82 14.58 10.42 -40.73
N THR A 83 14.96 9.18 -40.41
CA THR A 83 14.13 7.98 -40.65
C THR A 83 13.61 7.39 -39.34
N PRO A 84 12.35 6.90 -39.26
CA PRO A 84 11.85 6.22 -38.06
C PRO A 84 12.72 5.00 -37.73
N ALA A 85 13.20 4.93 -36.50
CA ALA A 85 14.10 3.87 -36.05
C ALA A 85 13.84 3.55 -34.58
N ASP A 86 13.85 2.26 -34.25
CA ASP A 86 13.77 1.82 -32.87
C ASP A 86 15.08 2.07 -32.13
N LEU A 87 14.97 2.30 -30.81
CA LEU A 87 16.14 2.37 -29.94
C LEU A 87 16.75 0.96 -29.79
N LEU A 88 18.07 0.89 -29.71
CA LEU A 88 18.82 -0.34 -29.49
C LEU A 88 18.77 -0.79 -28.02
N HIS A 89 18.66 0.14 -27.08
CA HIS A 89 18.63 -0.18 -25.65
C HIS A 89 17.35 0.28 -24.98
N SER A 90 17.26 1.53 -24.51
CA SER A 90 16.11 1.98 -23.71
C SER A 90 16.00 3.49 -23.61
N ILE A 91 14.81 3.92 -23.25
CA ILE A 91 14.47 5.30 -22.92
C ILE A 91 13.82 5.38 -21.54
N THR A 92 14.25 6.34 -20.74
CA THR A 92 13.61 6.71 -19.47
C THR A 92 12.77 7.96 -19.70
N LEU A 93 11.47 7.84 -19.56
CA LEU A 93 10.53 8.94 -19.64
C LEU A 93 10.21 9.44 -18.23
N HIS A 94 10.41 10.74 -17.98
CA HIS A 94 9.93 11.36 -16.76
C HIS A 94 8.58 12.00 -17.06
N VAL A 95 7.52 11.49 -16.42
CA VAL A 95 6.13 11.94 -16.67
C VAL A 95 5.33 12.06 -15.39
N ALA A 96 4.29 12.90 -15.44
CA ALA A 96 3.28 12.92 -14.39
C ALA A 96 2.34 11.72 -14.56
N VAL A 97 1.89 11.18 -13.44
CA VAL A 97 0.89 10.11 -13.39
C VAL A 97 -0.14 10.47 -12.34
N ASP A 98 -1.31 9.82 -12.39
CA ASP A 98 -2.34 9.97 -11.36
C ASP A 98 -1.77 9.69 -9.96
N ASP A 99 -2.51 10.07 -8.92
CA ASP A 99 -2.27 9.57 -7.58
C ASP A 99 -2.96 8.21 -7.44
N LEU A 100 -2.38 7.29 -6.66
CA LEU A 100 -3.08 6.03 -6.40
C LEU A 100 -4.32 6.45 -5.63
N PRO A 101 -5.53 6.01 -6.03
CA PRO A 101 -6.67 6.22 -5.18
C PRO A 101 -6.27 5.65 -3.83
N ILE A 102 -6.27 6.50 -2.79
CA ILE A 102 -6.14 6.03 -1.43
C ILE A 102 -7.19 4.93 -1.34
N PRO A 103 -6.80 3.66 -1.11
CA PRO A 103 -7.77 2.59 -1.03
C PRO A 103 -8.84 3.09 -0.06
N ASP A 104 -10.11 3.02 -0.47
CA ASP A 104 -11.21 3.32 0.43
C ASP A 104 -11.18 2.22 1.50
N ILE A 105 -10.24 2.33 2.44
CA ILE A 105 -10.30 1.71 3.75
C ILE A 105 -11.42 2.49 4.44
N ARG A 106 -12.66 2.29 3.98
CA ARG A 106 -13.77 2.37 4.89
C ARG A 106 -13.34 1.47 6.03
N GLU A 107 -13.13 2.07 7.20
CA GLU A 107 -13.34 1.31 8.42
C GLU A 107 -14.65 0.56 8.18
N PRO A 108 -14.66 -0.79 8.21
CA PRO A 108 -15.82 -1.56 7.84
C PRO A 108 -17.00 -0.97 8.61
N ASP A 109 -18.05 -0.60 7.88
CA ASP A 109 -19.24 -0.02 8.47
C ASP A 109 -19.69 -0.95 9.59
N GLN A 110 -19.53 -0.51 10.84
CA GLN A 110 -19.79 -1.33 12.03
C GLN A 110 -21.26 -1.79 12.09
N SER A 111 -22.13 -1.26 11.22
CA SER A 111 -23.53 -1.68 11.09
C SER A 111 -23.70 -3.08 10.48
N ASP A 112 -22.80 -3.54 9.59
CA ASP A 112 -22.92 -4.84 8.88
C ASP A 112 -21.96 -5.94 9.41
N THR A 113 -21.14 -5.65 10.41
CA THR A 113 -20.26 -6.67 11.02
C THR A 113 -21.09 -7.76 11.69
N ASP A 114 -20.83 -9.02 11.34
CA ASP A 114 -21.40 -10.22 11.98
C ASP A 114 -21.38 -10.03 13.52
N PRO A 115 -22.51 -10.20 14.22
CA PRO A 115 -22.55 -10.19 15.68
C PRO A 115 -21.41 -10.98 16.33
N ALA A 116 -21.00 -12.10 15.72
CA ALA A 116 -19.86 -12.90 16.18
C ALA A 116 -18.54 -12.13 16.11
N GLU A 117 -18.30 -11.42 15.03
CA GLU A 117 -17.08 -10.64 14.81
C GLU A 117 -17.01 -9.41 15.74
N LYS A 118 -18.15 -8.78 16.05
CA LYS A 118 -18.22 -7.73 17.09
C LYS A 118 -17.78 -8.26 18.45
N VAL A 119 -18.26 -9.45 18.84
CA VAL A 119 -17.87 -10.10 20.10
C VAL A 119 -16.39 -10.48 20.10
N ILE A 120 -15.86 -10.97 18.98
CA ILE A 120 -14.43 -11.32 18.84
C ILE A 120 -13.55 -10.08 19.01
N ILE A 121 -13.87 -8.98 18.30
CA ILE A 121 -13.12 -7.72 18.38
C ILE A 121 -13.15 -7.17 19.81
N GLN A 122 -14.31 -7.19 20.46
CA GLN A 122 -14.45 -6.72 21.85
C GLN A 122 -13.64 -7.60 22.81
N SER A 123 -13.70 -8.93 22.68
CA SER A 123 -12.91 -9.86 23.50
C SER A 123 -11.40 -9.67 23.30
N GLN A 124 -10.96 -9.41 22.08
CA GLN A 124 -9.55 -9.10 21.79
C GLN A 124 -9.10 -7.79 22.46
N LYS A 125 -9.91 -6.72 22.36
CA LYS A 125 -9.62 -5.43 23.03
C LYS A 125 -9.49 -5.59 24.55
N LEU A 126 -10.42 -6.31 25.17
CA LEU A 126 -10.40 -6.55 26.61
C LEU A 126 -9.22 -7.42 27.06
N ARG A 127 -8.81 -8.40 26.25
CA ARG A 127 -7.61 -9.20 26.52
C ARG A 127 -6.33 -8.37 26.43
N ALA A 128 -6.20 -7.52 25.42
CA ALA A 128 -5.05 -6.63 25.29
C ALA A 128 -4.92 -5.66 26.48
N ALA A 129 -6.05 -5.11 26.94
CA ALA A 129 -6.09 -4.29 28.15
C ALA A 129 -5.68 -5.08 29.41
N ALA A 130 -6.14 -6.32 29.54
CA ALA A 130 -5.74 -7.20 30.64
C ALA A 130 -4.24 -7.54 30.60
N ASP A 131 -3.69 -7.86 29.42
CA ASP A 131 -2.26 -8.14 29.27
C ASP A 131 -1.39 -6.92 29.64
N PHE A 132 -1.83 -5.72 29.27
CA PHE A 132 -1.18 -4.47 29.67
C PHE A 132 -1.21 -4.26 31.19
N ALA A 133 -2.35 -4.48 31.84
CA ALA A 133 -2.48 -4.37 33.30
C ALA A 133 -1.69 -5.45 34.05
N MET A 134 -1.59 -6.65 33.47
CA MET A 134 -0.86 -7.78 34.05
C MET A 134 0.65 -7.64 33.95
N ALA A 135 1.18 -6.99 32.92
CA ALA A 135 2.63 -6.89 32.68
C ALA A 135 3.43 -6.44 33.92
N PRO A 136 3.16 -5.29 34.56
CA PRO A 136 3.92 -4.86 35.74
C PRO A 136 3.74 -5.80 36.95
N LEU A 137 2.54 -6.39 37.13
CA LEU A 137 2.28 -7.34 38.21
C LEU A 137 3.02 -8.65 38.01
N GLN A 138 3.15 -9.09 36.75
CA GLN A 138 3.89 -10.28 36.37
C GLN A 138 5.39 -10.03 36.52
N ASP A 139 5.89 -8.87 36.14
CA ASP A 139 7.29 -8.47 36.36
C ASP A 139 7.65 -8.52 37.85
N ALA A 140 6.83 -7.89 38.71
CA ALA A 140 7.01 -7.92 40.17
C ALA A 140 6.97 -9.34 40.74
N PHE A 141 6.09 -10.20 40.23
CA PHE A 141 5.99 -11.60 40.65
C PHE A 141 7.22 -12.40 40.23
N ASP A 142 7.70 -12.21 38.99
CA ASP A 142 8.83 -12.96 38.42
C ASP A 142 10.16 -12.61 39.08
N ILE A 143 10.34 -11.36 39.53
CA ILE A 143 11.52 -10.93 40.30
C ILE A 143 11.38 -11.20 41.82
N GLY A 144 10.22 -11.73 42.26
CA GLY A 144 9.97 -12.04 43.67
C GLY A 144 9.70 -10.83 44.57
N GLU A 145 9.36 -9.67 43.99
CA GLU A 145 9.06 -8.43 44.71
C GLU A 145 7.56 -8.12 44.80
N ALA A 146 6.70 -8.97 44.23
CA ALA A 146 5.25 -8.80 44.32
C ALA A 146 4.76 -8.83 45.78
N THR A 147 4.04 -7.78 46.16
CA THR A 147 3.26 -7.75 47.40
C THR A 147 2.12 -8.78 47.35
N GLU A 148 1.59 -9.15 48.52
CA GLU A 148 0.41 -10.03 48.59
C GLU A 148 -0.78 -9.46 47.79
N GLN A 149 -0.94 -8.13 47.79
CA GLN A 149 -1.97 -7.44 47.04
C GLN A 149 -1.76 -7.58 45.53
N GLU A 150 -0.54 -7.37 45.03
CA GLU A 150 -0.20 -7.53 43.61
C GLU A 150 -0.34 -8.99 43.15
N ALA A 151 0.01 -9.97 44.00
CA ALA A 151 -0.20 -11.39 43.70
C ALA A 151 -1.69 -11.76 43.62
N LEU A 152 -2.53 -11.17 44.48
CA LEU A 152 -3.99 -11.32 44.41
C LEU A 152 -4.55 -10.68 43.15
N SER A 153 -4.15 -9.44 42.83
CA SER A 153 -4.55 -8.74 41.61
C SER A 153 -4.12 -9.50 40.35
N LEU A 154 -2.89 -10.03 40.31
CA LEU A 154 -2.40 -10.85 39.19
C LEU A 154 -3.24 -12.11 38.97
N ASN A 155 -3.66 -12.77 40.05
CA ASN A 155 -4.56 -13.93 39.97
C ASN A 155 -5.96 -13.52 39.48
N ALA A 156 -6.48 -12.38 39.92
CA ALA A 156 -7.77 -11.85 39.46
C ALA A 156 -7.74 -11.53 37.96
N TRP A 157 -6.68 -10.89 37.47
CA TRP A 157 -6.46 -10.63 36.04
C TRP A 157 -6.30 -11.90 35.21
N LYS A 158 -5.56 -12.91 35.71
CA LYS A 158 -5.45 -14.23 35.05
C LYS A 158 -6.82 -14.92 34.91
N LYS A 159 -7.65 -14.85 35.96
CA LYS A 159 -9.02 -15.38 35.94
C LYS A 159 -9.90 -14.61 34.95
N TYR A 160 -9.81 -13.28 34.93
CA TYR A 160 -10.51 -12.42 33.98
C TYR A 160 -10.15 -12.76 32.53
N ARG A 161 -8.85 -12.86 32.21
CA ARG A 161 -8.37 -13.23 30.87
C ARG A 161 -8.85 -14.63 30.43
N LEU A 162 -8.88 -15.58 31.36
CA LEU A 162 -9.45 -16.92 31.11
C LEU A 162 -10.95 -16.85 30.79
N LEU A 163 -11.73 -16.06 31.54
CA LEU A 163 -13.16 -15.88 31.28
C LEU A 163 -13.40 -15.24 29.90
N LEU A 164 -12.60 -14.25 29.50
CA LEU A 164 -12.66 -13.66 28.16
C LEU A 164 -12.40 -14.68 27.04
N SER A 165 -11.53 -15.66 27.28
CA SER A 165 -11.23 -16.72 26.29
C SER A 165 -12.38 -17.72 26.11
N ARG A 166 -13.29 -17.82 27.08
CA ARG A 166 -14.46 -18.72 27.08
C ARG A 166 -15.75 -18.04 26.65
N ILE A 167 -15.70 -16.80 26.19
CA ILE A 167 -16.89 -16.05 25.75
C ILE A 167 -17.64 -16.77 24.61
N SER A 168 -16.92 -17.43 23.71
CA SER A 168 -17.53 -18.23 22.63
C SER A 168 -18.24 -19.49 23.11
N GLU A 169 -18.02 -19.92 24.36
CA GLU A 169 -18.66 -21.09 24.97
C GLU A 169 -19.97 -20.72 25.72
N GLN A 170 -20.31 -19.43 25.81
CA GLN A 170 -21.53 -18.98 26.46
C GLN A 170 -22.76 -19.33 25.62
N ALA A 171 -23.85 -19.74 26.29
CA ALA A 171 -25.11 -20.11 25.64
C ALA A 171 -25.74 -18.96 24.82
N GLY A 172 -25.44 -17.70 25.16
CA GLY A 172 -25.95 -16.52 24.46
C GLY A 172 -25.07 -16.05 23.29
N TYR A 173 -23.95 -16.70 23.00
CA TYR A 173 -23.08 -16.29 21.89
C TYR A 173 -23.77 -16.40 20.53
N PRO A 174 -23.59 -15.42 19.61
CA PRO A 174 -22.90 -14.13 19.79
C PRO A 174 -23.82 -12.95 20.20
N HIS A 175 -25.11 -13.20 20.46
CA HIS A 175 -26.12 -12.14 20.59
C HIS A 175 -26.29 -11.59 22.01
N SER A 176 -25.97 -12.38 23.03
CA SER A 176 -26.11 -12.05 24.45
C SER A 176 -24.89 -12.57 25.20
N ILE A 177 -23.93 -11.69 25.46
CA ILE A 177 -22.67 -12.03 26.14
C ILE A 177 -22.68 -11.47 27.55
N ASP A 178 -22.44 -12.33 28.52
CA ASP A 178 -22.15 -11.97 29.90
C ASP A 178 -20.65 -11.67 30.02
N TRP A 179 -20.29 -10.39 29.90
CA TRP A 179 -18.90 -9.96 30.00
C TRP A 179 -18.41 -10.07 31.46
N PRO A 180 -17.22 -10.65 31.71
CA PRO A 180 -16.66 -10.68 33.05
C PRO A 180 -16.36 -9.26 33.54
N GLU A 181 -16.45 -9.05 34.85
CA GLU A 181 -16.11 -7.75 35.45
C GLU A 181 -14.59 -7.53 35.47
N VAL A 182 -14.18 -6.31 35.15
CA VAL A 182 -12.77 -5.91 35.19
C VAL A 182 -12.32 -5.90 36.66
N PRO A 183 -11.24 -6.62 37.02
CA PRO A 183 -10.72 -6.60 38.39
C PRO A 183 -10.10 -5.24 38.73
N ILE A 184 -10.25 -4.82 40.00
CA ILE A 184 -9.75 -3.57 40.58
C ILE A 184 -8.53 -3.87 41.45
#